data_AF-A0A1G8NY87-F1
#
_entry.id   AF-A0A1G8NY87-F1
#
_cell.length_a   1.000
_cell.length_b   1.000
_cell.length_c   1.000
_cell.angle_alpha   90.00
_cell.angle_beta   90.00
_cell.angle_gamma   90.00
#
_symmetry.space_group_name_H-M   'P 1'
#
loop_
_entity.id
_entity.type
_entity.pdbx_description
1 polymer ?
#
loop_
_entity_poly.entity_id
_entity_poly.type
_entity_poly.pdbx_seq_one_letter_code
_entity_poly.pdbx_strand_id
1 'polypeptide(L)'
;MRRSSLLRRASVVVASAAAAVLVGAGTASAAPAPGPADAVAELQALAAAHSPAAVEAASALADSLLVPQDILVTLPETFLYPAPTLGCGVGDLPITFTIATAQPGFNLAPFLIQQGELRFQALPLDIAIPSGSDLTVLWINLSTFQVGSAALDDTALGVPTFSKTVETGEGPVLAALFGGTSYLGGGECFVLPTVGIFEA
;
A
#
# COMPACT_ATOMS: atom_id res chain seq x y z
N MET A 1 47.85 -5.43 47.16
CA MET A 1 48.60 -5.78 45.94
C MET A 1 47.69 -5.64 44.72
N ARG A 2 48.09 -4.78 43.76
CA ARG A 2 47.93 -4.83 42.28
C ARG A 2 46.62 -5.38 41.66
N ARG A 3 46.00 -4.83 40.61
CA ARG A 3 46.22 -3.66 39.72
C ARG A 3 45.02 -3.65 38.74
N SER A 4 44.39 -2.48 38.59
CA SER A 4 43.94 -1.83 37.34
C SER A 4 43.33 -2.63 36.16
N SER A 5 42.14 -2.23 35.72
CA SER A 5 41.82 -1.60 34.41
C SER A 5 40.30 -1.71 34.20
N LEU A 6 39.53 -0.60 34.16
CA LEU A 6 39.32 0.28 33.00
C LEU A 6 38.88 -0.49 31.74
N LEU A 7 37.90 0.08 31.04
CA LEU A 7 37.35 -0.27 29.71
C LEU A 7 36.11 -1.18 29.78
N ARG A 8 34.97 -0.87 29.15
CA ARG A 8 34.69 0.18 28.16
C ARG A 8 33.17 0.35 28.07
N ARG A 9 32.70 1.59 28.24
CA ARG A 9 31.39 2.03 27.74
C ARG A 9 31.42 1.96 26.21
N ALA A 10 30.36 1.45 25.60
CA ALA A 10 30.07 1.68 24.18
C ALA A 10 28.55 1.80 24.02
N SER A 11 28.02 2.97 24.36
CA SER A 11 26.70 3.41 23.92
C SER A 11 26.86 3.86 22.47
N VAL A 12 26.28 3.12 21.53
CA VAL A 12 26.25 3.52 20.11
C VAL A 12 25.12 4.53 19.95
N VAL A 13 25.50 5.81 19.87
CA VAL A 13 24.61 6.89 19.41
C VAL A 13 24.77 6.96 17.90
N VAL A 14 23.76 6.51 17.14
CA VAL A 14 23.69 6.77 15.70
C VAL A 14 23.22 8.20 15.54
N ALA A 15 24.19 9.11 15.34
CA ALA A 15 23.91 10.49 14.97
C ALA A 15 23.74 10.55 13.45
N SER A 16 22.48 10.59 12.99
CA SER A 16 22.13 10.84 11.59
C SER A 16 22.35 12.32 11.28
N ALA A 17 23.56 12.68 10.84
CA ALA A 17 23.86 13.99 10.30
C ALA A 17 23.80 13.95 8.77
N ALA A 18 22.62 14.26 8.21
CA ALA A 18 22.48 14.66 6.82
C ALA A 18 21.89 16.07 6.78
N ALA A 19 22.73 17.07 7.07
CA ALA A 19 22.42 18.47 6.80
C ALA A 19 23.20 18.88 5.54
N ALA A 20 22.60 18.68 4.37
CA ALA A 20 23.06 19.28 3.12
C ALA A 20 22.31 20.61 2.93
N VAL A 21 23.05 21.71 3.09
CA VAL A 21 22.59 23.08 2.88
C VAL A 21 22.38 23.31 1.38
N LEU A 22 21.16 23.72 1.01
CA LEU A 22 20.77 24.18 -0.32
C LEU A 22 21.42 25.54 -0.66
N VAL A 23 22.30 25.58 -1.67
CA VAL A 23 22.45 26.74 -2.55
C VAL A 23 22.81 26.26 -3.97
N GLY A 24 21.84 26.32 -4.87
CA GLY A 24 22.05 26.09 -6.30
C GLY A 24 20.73 25.97 -7.04
N ALA A 25 20.28 27.05 -7.69
CA ALA A 25 19.20 27.02 -8.67
C ALA A 25 19.72 26.34 -9.95
N GLY A 26 19.78 25.01 -9.93
CA GLY A 26 19.93 24.16 -11.11
C GLY A 26 18.63 23.41 -11.30
N THR A 27 18.14 23.30 -12.54
CA THR A 27 17.07 22.36 -12.88
C THR A 27 17.44 20.98 -12.35
N ALA A 28 16.71 20.48 -11.35
CA ALA A 28 16.85 19.11 -10.88
C ALA A 28 16.35 18.18 -12.00
N SER A 29 17.25 17.85 -12.93
CA SER A 29 17.11 16.62 -13.70
C SER A 29 17.29 15.50 -12.68
N ALA A 30 16.20 14.99 -12.12
CA ALA A 30 16.22 13.73 -11.40
C ALA A 30 16.75 12.68 -12.40
N ALA A 31 18.04 12.36 -12.30
CA ALA A 31 18.59 11.22 -13.00
C ALA A 31 17.75 10.00 -12.59
N PRO A 32 17.40 9.10 -13.53
CA PRO A 32 16.72 7.86 -13.17
C PRO A 32 17.49 7.20 -12.02
N ALA A 33 16.77 6.82 -10.97
CA ALA A 33 17.40 6.09 -9.89
C ALA A 33 18.09 4.84 -10.47
N PRO A 34 19.32 4.50 -10.04
CA PRO A 34 20.04 3.34 -10.53
C PRO A 34 19.16 2.09 -10.40
N GLY A 35 19.22 1.23 -11.41
CA GLY A 35 18.40 0.02 -11.44
C GLY A 35 18.79 -0.93 -10.28
N PRO A 36 17.94 -1.91 -9.95
CA PRO A 36 18.21 -2.85 -8.86
C PRO A 36 19.58 -3.56 -8.99
N ALA A 37 20.00 -3.86 -10.22
CA ALA A 37 21.30 -4.46 -10.50
C ALA A 37 22.48 -3.50 -10.21
N ASP A 38 22.32 -2.20 -10.49
CA ASP A 38 23.31 -1.18 -10.22
C ASP A 38 23.45 -0.94 -8.71
N ALA A 39 22.33 -0.95 -7.97
CA ALA A 39 22.31 -0.82 -6.52
C ALA A 39 22.97 -2.02 -5.81
N VAL A 40 22.76 -3.25 -6.31
CA VAL A 40 23.44 -4.44 -5.80
C VAL A 40 24.95 -4.40 -6.08
N ALA A 41 25.34 -3.95 -7.27
CA ALA A 41 26.76 -3.79 -7.62
C ALA A 41 27.45 -2.72 -6.74
N GLU A 42 26.78 -1.62 -6.48
CA GLU A 42 27.27 -0.55 -5.59
C GLU A 42 27.39 -1.04 -4.14
N LEU A 43 26.41 -1.78 -3.64
CA LEU A 43 26.45 -2.39 -2.31
C LEU A 43 27.63 -3.37 -2.17
N GLN A 44 27.87 -4.20 -3.19
CA GLN A 44 29.00 -5.13 -3.21
C GLN A 44 30.35 -4.41 -3.24
N ALA A 45 30.46 -3.31 -4.00
CA ALA A 45 31.66 -2.49 -4.02
C ALA A 45 31.93 -1.82 -2.66
N LEU A 46 30.89 -1.33 -1.99
CA LEU A 46 30.99 -0.72 -0.66
C LEU A 46 31.40 -1.76 0.41
N ALA A 47 30.84 -2.97 0.32
CA ALA A 47 31.15 -4.08 1.21
C ALA A 47 32.60 -4.58 1.05
N ALA A 48 33.10 -4.65 -0.19
CA ALA A 48 34.47 -5.03 -0.51
C ALA A 48 35.51 -4.06 0.09
N ALA A 49 35.16 -2.77 0.24
CA ALA A 49 36.03 -1.79 0.88
C ALA A 49 36.12 -1.95 2.41
N HIS A 50 35.23 -2.74 3.04
CA HIS A 50 35.16 -2.89 4.49
C HIS A 50 35.80 -4.19 4.98
N SER A 51 35.31 -5.35 4.54
CA SER A 51 35.84 -6.64 4.98
C SER A 51 35.31 -7.83 4.16
N PRO A 52 35.98 -8.99 4.19
CA PRO A 52 35.45 -10.22 3.59
C PRO A 52 34.08 -10.63 4.14
N ALA A 53 33.85 -10.46 5.46
CA ALA A 53 32.56 -10.75 6.09
C ALA A 53 31.43 -9.81 5.61
N ALA A 54 31.76 -8.55 5.27
CA ALA A 54 30.78 -7.62 4.70
C ALA A 54 30.37 -8.02 3.27
N VAL A 55 31.30 -8.58 2.49
CA VAL A 55 31.00 -9.10 1.15
C VAL A 55 30.06 -10.31 1.24
N GLU A 56 30.30 -11.22 2.19
CA GLU A 56 29.39 -12.36 2.44
C GLU A 56 27.99 -11.87 2.85
N ALA A 57 27.90 -10.89 3.76
CA ALA A 57 26.62 -10.31 4.15
C ALA A 57 25.89 -9.61 2.99
N ALA A 58 26.61 -8.87 2.15
CA ALA A 58 26.05 -8.23 0.95
C ALA A 58 25.58 -9.25 -0.09
N SER A 59 26.30 -10.36 -0.25
CA SER A 59 25.88 -11.46 -1.14
C SER A 59 24.64 -12.17 -0.62
N ALA A 60 24.56 -12.45 0.69
CA ALA A 60 23.37 -13.05 1.30
C ALA A 60 22.15 -12.13 1.19
N LEU A 61 22.35 -10.80 1.33
CA LEU A 61 21.30 -9.81 1.11
C LEU A 61 20.86 -9.77 -0.36
N ALA A 62 21.80 -9.76 -1.30
CA ALA A 62 21.50 -9.82 -2.74
C ALA A 62 20.73 -11.09 -3.11
N ASP A 63 21.11 -12.24 -2.57
CA ASP A 63 20.40 -13.50 -2.76
C ASP A 63 18.99 -13.44 -2.16
N SER A 64 18.80 -12.78 -1.00
CA SER A 64 17.47 -12.60 -0.41
C SER A 64 16.54 -11.70 -1.24
N LEU A 65 17.10 -10.75 -2.00
CA LEU A 65 16.34 -9.92 -2.95
C LEU A 65 15.93 -10.70 -4.21
N LEU A 66 16.64 -11.79 -4.54
CA LEU A 66 16.34 -12.69 -5.66
C LEU A 66 15.34 -13.79 -5.30
N VAL A 67 15.04 -13.97 -4.01
CA VAL A 67 13.94 -14.83 -3.53
C VAL A 67 12.68 -13.97 -3.38
N PRO A 68 11.66 -14.11 -4.25
CA PRO A 68 10.46 -13.30 -4.16
C PRO A 68 9.65 -13.80 -2.97
N GLN A 69 9.66 -13.09 -1.84
CA GLN A 69 8.83 -13.47 -0.70
C GLN A 69 7.60 -12.59 -0.49
N ASP A 70 7.58 -11.33 -0.95
CA ASP A 70 6.37 -10.47 -0.79
C ASP A 70 6.17 -9.42 -1.91
N ILE A 71 7.04 -9.35 -2.92
CA ILE A 71 7.00 -8.30 -3.97
C ILE A 71 6.14 -8.72 -5.18
N LEU A 72 5.78 -10.01 -5.28
CA LEU A 72 5.11 -10.55 -6.47
C LEU A 72 3.58 -10.65 -6.32
N VAL A 73 3.10 -10.70 -5.08
CA VAL A 73 1.68 -10.79 -4.72
C VAL A 73 1.45 -9.93 -3.48
N THR A 74 1.07 -8.69 -3.69
CA THR A 74 0.54 -7.84 -2.62
C THR A 74 -0.78 -8.41 -2.08
N LEU A 75 -0.98 -8.37 -0.75
CA LEU A 75 -2.26 -8.76 -0.15
C LEU A 75 -3.16 -7.54 0.03
N PRO A 76 -4.49 -7.71 -0.07
CA PRO A 76 -5.43 -6.67 0.31
C PRO A 76 -5.31 -6.32 1.79
N GLU A 77 -5.16 -5.03 2.09
CA GLU A 77 -5.22 -4.49 3.45
C GLU A 77 -6.62 -3.96 3.74
N THR A 78 -7.10 -4.12 4.96
CA THR A 78 -8.44 -3.68 5.35
C THR A 78 -8.45 -2.20 5.75
N PHE A 79 -9.56 -1.52 5.45
CA PHE A 79 -9.86 -0.24 6.07
C PHE A 79 -9.91 -0.36 7.61
N LEU A 80 -9.74 0.77 8.30
CA LEU A 80 -9.54 0.83 9.76
C LEU A 80 -10.67 0.18 10.56
N TYR A 81 -11.89 0.22 10.03
CA TYR A 81 -13.06 -0.41 10.62
C TYR A 81 -14.07 -0.83 9.54
N PRO A 82 -14.86 -1.88 9.76
CA PRO A 82 -15.95 -2.24 8.86
C PRO A 82 -17.02 -1.15 8.83
N ALA A 83 -17.51 -0.81 7.66
CA ALA A 83 -18.51 0.24 7.46
C ALA A 83 -19.92 -0.27 7.82
N PRO A 84 -20.65 0.38 8.74
CA PRO A 84 -22.07 0.07 8.92
C PRO A 84 -22.83 0.32 7.62
N THR A 85 -23.71 -0.59 7.27
CA THR A 85 -24.48 -0.56 6.01
C THR A 85 -25.95 -0.62 6.35
N LEU A 86 -26.72 0.35 5.87
CA LEU A 86 -28.15 0.50 6.15
C LEU A 86 -28.98 -0.02 4.99
N GLY A 87 -30.17 -0.55 5.27
CA GLY A 87 -31.13 -1.02 4.26
C GLY A 87 -30.97 -2.49 3.87
N CYS A 88 -29.79 -3.06 4.11
CA CYS A 88 -29.48 -4.45 3.81
C CYS A 88 -28.96 -5.11 5.07
N GLY A 89 -29.71 -6.06 5.59
CA GLY A 89 -29.33 -6.79 6.77
C GLY A 89 -29.97 -8.15 6.80
N VAL A 90 -29.62 -8.93 7.82
CA VAL A 90 -30.01 -10.33 7.90
C VAL A 90 -31.26 -10.46 8.77
N GLY A 91 -32.32 -11.04 8.20
CA GLY A 91 -33.61 -11.18 8.89
C GLY A 91 -34.33 -9.85 9.05
N ASP A 92 -34.81 -9.54 10.25
CA ASP A 92 -35.60 -8.34 10.55
C ASP A 92 -34.75 -7.10 10.87
N LEU A 93 -33.42 -7.21 10.84
CA LEU A 93 -32.51 -6.10 11.15
C LEU A 93 -32.10 -5.39 9.85
N PRO A 94 -32.38 -4.08 9.68
CA PRO A 94 -32.05 -3.34 8.45
C PRO A 94 -30.60 -2.81 8.45
N ILE A 95 -29.69 -3.49 9.16
CA ILE A 95 -28.29 -3.07 9.32
C ILE A 95 -27.36 -4.27 9.16
N THR A 96 -26.32 -4.10 8.35
CA THR A 96 -25.20 -5.03 8.19
C THR A 96 -23.86 -4.26 8.22
N PHE A 97 -22.78 -4.95 7.88
CA PHE A 97 -21.47 -4.35 7.70
C PHE A 97 -20.93 -4.61 6.30
N THR A 98 -20.14 -3.66 5.79
CA THR A 98 -19.35 -3.79 4.57
C THR A 98 -17.88 -3.77 4.96
N ILE A 99 -17.15 -4.80 4.53
CA ILE A 99 -15.69 -4.83 4.67
C ILE A 99 -15.12 -4.16 3.42
N ALA A 100 -14.25 -3.18 3.62
CA ALA A 100 -13.53 -2.53 2.54
C ALA A 100 -12.04 -2.88 2.63
N THR A 101 -11.41 -3.07 1.47
CA THR A 101 -9.98 -3.31 1.35
C THR A 101 -9.38 -2.40 0.28
N ALA A 102 -8.07 -2.16 0.41
CA ALA A 102 -7.24 -1.62 -0.65
C ALA A 102 -6.05 -2.55 -0.84
N GLN A 103 -5.72 -2.83 -2.09
CA GLN A 103 -4.60 -3.69 -2.46
C GLN A 103 -3.63 -2.90 -3.34
N PRO A 104 -2.36 -2.76 -2.95
CA PRO A 104 -1.36 -2.09 -3.78
C PRO A 104 -0.86 -2.96 -4.93
N GLY A 105 -0.23 -2.36 -5.94
CA GLY A 105 0.56 -3.10 -6.93
C GLY A 105 1.94 -3.47 -6.38
N PHE A 106 2.73 -4.40 -6.94
CA PHE A 106 2.67 -5.18 -8.19
C PHE A 106 2.07 -6.57 -7.94
N ASN A 107 1.04 -6.95 -8.71
CA ASN A 107 0.43 -8.28 -8.57
C ASN A 107 0.33 -9.04 -9.90
N LEU A 108 0.81 -10.29 -9.92
CA LEU A 108 0.73 -11.18 -11.08
C LEU A 108 -0.62 -11.92 -11.11
N ALA A 109 -1.61 -11.30 -11.76
CA ALA A 109 -2.93 -11.87 -12.11
C ALA A 109 -3.84 -12.24 -10.90
N PRO A 110 -5.19 -12.20 -11.06
CA PRO A 110 -5.97 -11.88 -12.27
C PRO A 110 -6.19 -10.37 -12.51
N PHE A 111 -5.83 -9.52 -11.54
CA PHE A 111 -5.92 -8.06 -11.67
C PHE A 111 -4.51 -7.49 -11.70
N LEU A 112 -4.07 -7.03 -12.88
CA LEU A 112 -2.79 -6.33 -13.05
C LEU A 112 -2.91 -4.96 -12.38
N ILE A 113 -2.42 -4.85 -11.14
CA ILE A 113 -2.32 -3.59 -10.40
C ILE A 113 -0.86 -3.15 -10.50
N GLN A 114 -0.62 -1.96 -11.05
CA GLN A 114 0.71 -1.39 -11.21
C GLN A 114 1.20 -0.73 -9.93
N GLN A 115 2.50 -0.50 -9.84
CA GLN A 115 3.07 0.30 -8.76
C GLN A 115 2.49 1.72 -8.78
N GLY A 116 2.15 2.27 -7.61
CA GLY A 116 1.44 3.55 -7.51
C GLY A 116 -0.06 3.46 -7.80
N GLU A 117 -0.61 2.26 -8.02
CA GLU A 117 -2.04 2.01 -8.10
C GLU A 117 -2.56 1.30 -6.85
N LEU A 118 -3.75 1.67 -6.42
CA LEU A 118 -4.52 0.95 -5.41
C LEU A 118 -5.80 0.38 -6.02
N ARG A 119 -6.03 -0.92 -5.79
CA ARG A 119 -7.33 -1.55 -6.05
C ARG A 119 -8.17 -1.51 -4.79
N PHE A 120 -9.20 -0.68 -4.81
CA PHE A 120 -10.21 -0.63 -3.77
C PHE A 120 -11.27 -1.69 -4.03
N GLN A 121 -11.74 -2.35 -2.98
CA GLN A 121 -12.82 -3.31 -3.05
C GLN A 121 -13.72 -3.19 -1.83
N ALA A 122 -15.03 -3.26 -2.04
CA ALA A 122 -16.02 -3.36 -1.00
C ALA A 122 -16.72 -4.72 -1.06
N LEU A 123 -16.92 -5.33 0.09
CA LEU A 123 -17.59 -6.60 0.28
C LEU A 123 -18.73 -6.40 1.29
N PRO A 124 -19.92 -6.00 0.81
CA PRO A 124 -21.11 -5.96 1.66
C PRO A 124 -21.44 -7.36 2.15
N LEU A 125 -21.80 -7.50 3.43
CA LEU A 125 -22.31 -8.74 3.99
C LEU A 125 -23.80 -8.90 3.64
N ASP A 126 -24.10 -8.93 2.34
CA ASP A 126 -25.38 -9.28 1.75
C ASP A 126 -25.16 -10.42 0.74
N ILE A 127 -26.10 -11.35 0.65
CA ILE A 127 -26.04 -12.54 -0.21
C ILE A 127 -26.76 -12.35 -1.55
N ALA A 128 -27.39 -11.20 -1.78
CA ALA A 128 -28.07 -10.88 -3.02
C ALA A 128 -27.10 -10.59 -4.18
N ILE A 129 -27.57 -10.73 -5.42
CA ILE A 129 -26.77 -10.46 -6.63
C ILE A 129 -26.74 -8.95 -6.88
N PRO A 130 -25.56 -8.32 -6.95
CA PRO A 130 -25.43 -6.89 -7.28
C PRO A 130 -26.05 -6.55 -8.65
N SER A 131 -26.80 -5.46 -8.71
CA SER A 131 -27.32 -4.88 -9.95
C SER A 131 -26.69 -3.54 -10.30
N GLY A 132 -26.13 -2.83 -9.33
CA GLY A 132 -25.47 -1.55 -9.54
C GLY A 132 -24.64 -1.10 -8.34
N SER A 133 -23.73 -0.17 -8.58
CA SER A 133 -22.87 0.42 -7.55
C SER A 133 -22.80 1.93 -7.70
N ASP A 134 -23.13 2.62 -6.61
CA ASP A 134 -22.87 4.04 -6.39
C ASP A 134 -21.82 4.21 -5.28
N LEU A 135 -21.01 3.17 -5.03
CA LEU A 135 -19.91 3.24 -4.09
C LEU A 135 -18.83 4.13 -4.67
N THR A 136 -18.28 4.99 -3.84
CA THR A 136 -17.23 5.94 -4.19
C THR A 136 -16.10 5.81 -3.19
N VAL A 137 -14.87 5.83 -3.70
CA VAL A 137 -13.67 6.08 -2.90
C VAL A 137 -13.21 7.52 -3.12
N LEU A 138 -12.89 8.21 -2.04
CA LEU A 138 -12.09 9.44 -2.05
C LEU A 138 -10.70 9.10 -1.54
N TRP A 139 -9.68 9.74 -2.08
CA TRP A 139 -8.31 9.49 -1.66
C TRP A 139 -7.45 10.76 -1.74
N ILE A 140 -6.39 10.77 -0.93
CA ILE A 140 -5.30 11.74 -0.97
C ILE A 140 -3.97 10.99 -0.77
N ASN A 141 -3.02 11.20 -1.67
CA ASN A 141 -1.65 10.77 -1.50
C ASN A 141 -0.91 11.81 -0.63
N LEU A 142 -0.35 11.37 0.48
CA LEU A 142 0.29 12.24 1.47
C LEU A 142 1.71 12.65 1.09
N SER A 143 2.33 11.96 0.11
CA SER A 143 3.64 12.30 -0.45
C SER A 143 3.54 13.31 -1.58
N THR A 144 2.59 13.12 -2.50
CA THR A 144 2.45 13.96 -3.71
C THR A 144 1.37 15.03 -3.58
N PHE A 145 0.52 14.95 -2.55
CA PHE A 145 -0.68 15.77 -2.36
C PHE A 145 -1.70 15.68 -3.49
N GLN A 146 -1.60 14.65 -4.33
CA GLN A 146 -2.64 14.33 -5.30
C GLN A 146 -3.90 13.87 -4.57
N VAL A 147 -5.05 14.30 -5.08
CA VAL A 147 -6.36 13.93 -4.55
C VAL A 147 -7.22 13.41 -5.69
N GLY A 148 -8.17 12.53 -5.37
CA GLY A 148 -9.09 12.05 -6.38
C GLY A 148 -10.32 11.36 -5.79
N SER A 149 -11.22 11.01 -6.69
CA SER A 149 -12.39 10.19 -6.41
C SER A 149 -12.61 9.19 -7.53
N ALA A 150 -13.14 8.01 -7.21
CA ALA A 150 -13.50 7.02 -8.20
C ALA A 150 -14.73 6.23 -7.75
N ALA A 151 -15.61 5.92 -8.70
CA ALA A 151 -16.71 4.98 -8.49
C ALA A 151 -16.19 3.54 -8.50
N LEU A 152 -16.73 2.69 -7.64
CA LEU A 152 -16.41 1.27 -7.52
C LEU A 152 -17.29 0.45 -8.46
N ASP A 153 -17.17 0.73 -9.75
CA ASP A 153 -18.07 0.30 -10.81
C ASP A 153 -17.50 -0.80 -11.73
N ASP A 154 -16.35 -1.39 -11.39
CA ASP A 154 -15.80 -2.49 -12.17
C ASP A 154 -16.79 -3.65 -12.23
N THR A 155 -16.90 -4.29 -13.40
CA THR A 155 -17.81 -5.42 -13.62
C THR A 155 -17.04 -6.68 -14.02
N ALA A 156 -17.52 -7.83 -13.58
CA ALA A 156 -17.05 -9.14 -14.00
C ALA A 156 -18.25 -9.95 -14.49
N LEU A 157 -18.19 -10.45 -15.74
CA LEU A 157 -19.29 -11.17 -16.39
C LEU A 157 -20.63 -10.39 -16.37
N GLY A 158 -20.57 -9.05 -16.41
CA GLY A 158 -21.74 -8.18 -16.37
C GLY A 158 -22.31 -7.90 -14.97
N VAL A 159 -21.65 -8.39 -13.91
CA VAL A 159 -22.05 -8.15 -12.51
C VAL A 159 -21.09 -7.14 -11.86
N PRO A 160 -21.58 -6.10 -11.16
CA PRO A 160 -20.75 -5.21 -10.36
C PRO A 160 -19.92 -5.98 -9.33
N THR A 161 -18.64 -5.67 -9.28
CA THR A 161 -17.68 -6.28 -8.34
C THR A 161 -17.39 -5.39 -7.14
N PHE A 162 -18.01 -4.20 -7.10
CA PHE A 162 -17.77 -3.18 -6.07
C PHE A 162 -16.29 -2.89 -5.89
N SER A 163 -15.59 -2.70 -6.99
CA SER A 163 -14.15 -2.50 -6.97
C SER A 163 -13.71 -1.49 -8.02
N LYS A 164 -12.52 -0.92 -7.80
CA LYS A 164 -11.86 -0.05 -8.77
C LYS A 164 -10.36 -0.04 -8.56
N THR A 165 -9.60 -0.12 -9.64
CA THR A 165 -8.17 0.22 -9.62
C THR A 165 -7.98 1.70 -9.95
N VAL A 166 -7.22 2.41 -9.12
CA VAL A 166 -7.01 3.85 -9.21
C VAL A 166 -5.52 4.16 -9.13
N GLU A 167 -5.04 5.01 -10.04
CA GLU A 167 -3.69 5.57 -10.01
C GLU A 167 -3.62 6.65 -8.93
N THR A 168 -3.09 6.30 -7.76
CA THR A 168 -2.98 7.19 -6.60
C THR A 168 -1.59 7.83 -6.48
N GLY A 169 -0.64 7.35 -7.28
CA GLY A 169 0.79 7.66 -7.17
C GLY A 169 1.44 6.90 -6.02
N GLU A 170 2.76 6.73 -6.08
CA GLU A 170 3.54 6.00 -5.08
C GLU A 170 3.48 6.68 -3.69
N GLY A 171 3.47 5.86 -2.63
CA GLY A 171 3.57 6.30 -1.25
C GLY A 171 2.28 6.17 -0.42
N PRO A 172 2.23 6.77 0.78
CA PRO A 172 1.09 6.66 1.68
C PRO A 172 -0.15 7.39 1.17
N VAL A 173 -1.25 6.67 1.05
CA VAL A 173 -2.56 7.15 0.60
C VAL A 173 -3.58 7.01 1.72
N LEU A 174 -4.19 8.13 2.11
CA LEU A 174 -5.38 8.14 2.97
C LEU A 174 -6.62 8.04 2.08
N ALA A 175 -7.49 7.07 2.33
CA ALA A 175 -8.70 6.86 1.56
C ALA A 175 -9.95 6.74 2.44
N ALA A 176 -11.09 7.11 1.87
CA ALA A 176 -12.41 6.98 2.47
C ALA A 176 -13.38 6.34 1.46
N LEU A 177 -14.16 5.35 1.89
CA LEU A 177 -15.12 4.63 1.04
C LEU A 177 -16.53 4.75 1.61
N PHE A 178 -17.50 5.09 0.76
CA PHE A 178 -18.92 5.23 1.12
C PHE A 178 -19.81 5.12 -0.12
N GLY A 179 -21.13 5.09 0.07
CA GLY A 179 -22.10 5.26 -1.01
C GLY A 179 -23.14 4.16 -1.07
N GLY A 180 -23.76 3.99 -2.23
CA GLY A 180 -24.89 3.08 -2.45
C GLY A 180 -24.50 1.76 -3.10
N THR A 181 -25.21 0.69 -2.76
CA THR A 181 -25.21 -0.56 -3.53
C THR A 181 -26.65 -0.95 -3.86
N SER A 182 -26.89 -1.45 -5.06
CA SER A 182 -28.21 -1.96 -5.47
C SER A 182 -28.13 -3.42 -5.87
N TYR A 183 -29.20 -4.16 -5.60
CA TYR A 183 -29.28 -5.59 -5.82
C TYR A 183 -30.50 -5.97 -6.67
N LEU A 184 -30.34 -7.06 -7.44
CA LEU A 184 -31.45 -7.67 -8.15
C LEU A 184 -32.53 -8.09 -7.15
N GLY A 185 -33.76 -7.61 -7.37
CA GLY A 185 -34.86 -7.75 -6.41
C GLY A 185 -35.25 -6.44 -5.71
N GLY A 186 -34.54 -5.33 -5.97
CA GLY A 186 -34.95 -3.98 -5.59
C GLY A 186 -34.44 -3.49 -4.23
N GLY A 187 -33.47 -4.18 -3.63
CA GLY A 187 -32.81 -3.74 -2.41
C GLY A 187 -31.77 -2.66 -2.71
N GLU A 188 -31.87 -1.53 -2.03
CA GLU A 188 -30.84 -0.48 -1.99
C GLU A 188 -30.22 -0.42 -0.61
N CYS A 189 -28.89 -0.49 -0.55
CA CYS A 189 -28.14 -0.34 0.69
C CYS A 189 -27.31 0.94 0.66
N PHE A 190 -27.10 1.52 1.82
CA PHE A 190 -26.21 2.67 1.99
C PHE A 190 -25.06 2.32 2.94
N VAL A 191 -23.84 2.34 2.42
CA VAL A 191 -22.60 2.08 3.15
C VAL A 191 -22.10 3.40 3.75
N LEU A 192 -22.06 3.47 5.08
CA LEU A 192 -21.51 4.61 5.79
C LEU A 192 -19.98 4.71 5.61
N PRO A 193 -19.38 5.90 5.74
CA PRO A 193 -17.95 6.07 5.51
C PRO A 193 -17.06 5.20 6.40
N THR A 194 -16.12 4.51 5.77
CA THR A 194 -14.93 3.95 6.42
C THR A 194 -13.67 4.60 5.86
N VAL A 195 -12.60 4.62 6.65
CA VAL A 195 -11.31 5.24 6.29
C VAL A 195 -10.15 4.28 6.49
N GLY A 196 -9.08 4.46 5.73
CA GLY A 196 -7.86 3.65 5.85
C GLY A 196 -6.66 4.40 5.30
N ILE A 197 -5.46 3.97 5.70
CA ILE A 197 -4.19 4.42 5.13
C ILE A 197 -3.48 3.21 4.53
N PHE A 198 -2.99 3.37 3.31
CA PHE A 198 -2.42 2.29 2.49
C PHE A 198 -1.15 2.78 1.82
N GLU A 199 -0.22 1.87 1.55
CA GLU A 199 0.98 2.17 0.79
C GLU A 199 0.78 1.74 -0.66
N ALA A 200 0.85 2.68 -1.61
CA ALA A 200 0.61 2.45 -3.05
C ALA A 200 1.91 2.25 -3.86
#